data_AF-A0A519JY00-F1
#
_entry.id   AF-A0A519JY00-F1
#
_cell.length_a   1.000
_cell.length_b   1.000
_cell.length_c   1.000
_cell.angle_alpha   90.00
_cell.angle_beta   90.00
_cell.angle_gamma   90.00
#
_symmetry.space_group_name_H-M   'P 1'
#
loop_
_entity.id
_entity.type
_entity.pdbx_description
1 polymer ?
#
loop_
_entity_poly.entity_id
_entity_poly.type
_entity_poly.pdbx_seq_one_letter_code
_entity_poly.pdbx_strand_id
1 'polypeptide(L)'
;MKSKFLLSAKITLVLVYLVIVAGAAVRMTGSGMGCPDWPKCFGYYIPPSDIAELTWSPGREFEEGQVIIKDETLLVAVDDFKSGSSFDAGHWRKYTKHDYAIFNPKHTWIEYINRLAGALAGLAMLVMAALSFGFWRKDKTITLLSWLAVFLIGFQGWLGAKVVYSVLNPVKITMHMVVALGIVALLLYIIRRVRGAAENVIFDGKFTTLISVALALSLIQIVLGTQVRQFVDEQVKVLGD
;
A
#
# COMPACT_ATOMS: atom_id res chain seq x y z
N MET A 1 23.34 5.46 -20.98
CA MET A 1 22.46 4.38 -20.49
C MET A 1 22.60 4.14 -18.99
N LYS A 2 23.81 3.85 -18.47
CA LYS A 2 24.07 3.63 -17.02
C LYS A 2 23.59 4.78 -16.12
N SER A 3 23.90 6.04 -16.46
CA SER A 3 23.46 7.21 -15.68
C SER A 3 21.94 7.35 -15.60
N LYS A 4 21.25 7.25 -16.74
CA LYS A 4 19.77 7.32 -16.81
C LYS A 4 19.10 6.21 -16.00
N PHE A 5 19.60 4.97 -16.11
CA PHE A 5 19.10 3.85 -15.30
C PHE A 5 19.32 4.08 -13.81
N LEU A 6 20.53 4.51 -13.40
CA LEU A 6 20.82 4.79 -11.99
C LEU A 6 19.97 5.93 -11.42
N LEU A 7 19.70 6.97 -12.21
CA LEU A 7 18.79 8.04 -11.82
C LEU A 7 17.38 7.50 -11.61
N SER A 8 16.85 6.74 -12.58
CA SER A 8 15.53 6.12 -12.49
C SER A 8 15.42 5.18 -11.29
N ALA A 9 16.41 4.30 -11.06
CA ALA A 9 16.42 3.40 -9.91
C ALA A 9 16.48 4.13 -8.56
N LYS A 10 17.22 5.25 -8.47
CA LYS A 10 17.23 6.10 -7.26
C LYS A 10 15.88 6.77 -7.03
N ILE A 11 15.23 7.27 -8.08
CA ILE A 11 13.88 7.85 -7.99
C ILE A 11 12.90 6.77 -7.51
N THR A 12 12.92 5.58 -8.10
CA THR A 12 12.08 4.45 -7.66
C THR A 12 12.34 4.10 -6.20
N LEU A 13 13.61 4.04 -5.77
CA LEU A 13 13.98 3.76 -4.37
C LEU A 13 13.41 4.82 -3.41
N VAL A 14 13.55 6.10 -3.73
CA VAL A 14 13.01 7.19 -2.92
C VAL A 14 11.48 7.11 -2.85
N LEU A 15 10.81 6.87 -3.99
CA LEU A 15 9.35 6.72 -4.02
C LEU A 15 8.87 5.54 -3.17
N VAL A 16 9.50 4.36 -3.29
CA VAL A 16 9.17 3.19 -2.47
C VAL A 16 9.38 3.50 -0.98
N TYR A 17 10.46 4.21 -0.63
CA TYR A 17 10.70 4.61 0.76
C TYR A 17 9.63 5.58 1.29
N LEU A 18 9.22 6.57 0.48
CA LEU A 18 8.13 7.49 0.82
C LEU A 18 6.80 6.75 1.02
N VAL A 19 6.51 5.72 0.21
CA VAL A 19 5.33 4.87 0.39
C VAL A 19 5.38 4.10 1.72
N ILE A 20 6.54 3.58 2.11
CA ILE A 20 6.69 2.89 3.41
C ILE A 20 6.41 3.87 4.57
N VAL A 21 6.95 5.09 4.49
CA VAL A 21 6.72 6.14 5.51
C VAL A 21 5.25 6.57 5.53
N ALA A 22 4.63 6.80 4.37
CA ALA A 22 3.21 7.14 4.27
C ALA A 22 2.32 6.01 4.83
N GLY A 23 2.64 4.75 4.55
CA GLY A 23 1.96 3.59 5.13
C GLY A 23 2.09 3.52 6.65
N ALA A 24 3.26 3.85 7.20
CA ALA A 24 3.44 3.97 8.65
C ALA A 24 2.56 5.09 9.24
N ALA A 25 2.48 6.25 8.58
CA ALA A 25 1.61 7.35 8.98
C ALA A 25 0.12 6.97 8.94
N VAL A 26 -0.34 6.26 7.90
CA VAL A 26 -1.69 5.70 7.80
C VAL A 26 -2.01 4.82 9.03
N ARG A 27 -1.07 3.96 9.43
CA ARG A 27 -1.24 3.09 10.60
C ARG A 27 -1.25 3.87 11.91
N MET A 28 -0.32 4.81 12.10
CA MET A 28 -0.21 5.61 13.33
C MET A 28 -1.40 6.53 13.57
N THR A 29 -1.98 7.06 12.49
CA THR A 29 -3.16 7.95 12.55
C THR A 29 -4.49 7.19 12.63
N GLY A 30 -4.49 5.85 12.62
CA GLY A 30 -5.72 5.06 12.57
C GLY A 30 -6.44 5.09 11.21
N SER A 31 -5.84 5.71 10.18
CA SER A 31 -6.44 5.91 8.87
C SER A 31 -6.49 4.66 7.99
N GLY A 32 -6.00 3.50 8.46
CA GLY A 32 -5.91 2.27 7.65
C GLY A 32 -7.25 1.63 7.26
N MET A 33 -8.36 2.17 7.76
CA MET A 33 -9.74 1.77 7.45
C MET A 33 -10.54 2.92 6.82
N GLY A 34 -9.86 3.95 6.33
CA GLY A 34 -10.49 5.13 5.73
C GLY A 34 -11.15 4.84 4.38
N CYS A 35 -10.71 3.79 3.67
CA CYS A 35 -11.30 3.30 2.42
C CYS A 35 -11.69 1.82 2.54
N PRO A 36 -12.99 1.46 2.48
CA PRO A 36 -13.49 0.11 2.73
C PRO A 36 -13.29 -0.87 1.56
N ASP A 37 -12.80 -0.40 0.42
CA ASP A 37 -12.62 -1.15 -0.82
C ASP A 37 -11.26 -0.83 -1.44
N TRP A 38 -10.87 -1.58 -2.47
CA TRP A 38 -9.65 -1.37 -3.24
C TRP A 38 -9.85 -1.91 -4.67
N PRO A 39 -9.43 -1.22 -5.74
CA PRO A 39 -8.57 -0.02 -5.78
C PRO A 39 -9.32 1.31 -5.58
N LYS A 40 -10.64 1.29 -5.72
CA LYS A 40 -11.51 2.43 -5.45
C LYS A 40 -11.63 2.70 -3.94
N CYS A 41 -12.26 3.81 -3.59
CA CYS A 41 -12.60 4.18 -2.22
C CYS A 41 -14.10 4.56 -2.17
N PHE A 42 -14.91 3.79 -1.44
CA PHE A 42 -16.37 3.79 -1.48
C PHE A 42 -16.97 3.57 -2.88
N GLY A 43 -16.26 2.84 -3.75
CA GLY A 43 -16.66 2.66 -5.15
C GLY A 43 -16.37 3.86 -6.06
N TYR A 44 -15.70 4.90 -5.55
CA TYR A 44 -15.24 6.06 -6.32
C TYR A 44 -13.74 5.99 -6.61
N TYR A 45 -13.33 6.48 -7.79
CA TYR A 45 -11.91 6.64 -8.11
C TYR A 45 -11.29 7.82 -7.39
N ILE A 46 -12.05 8.88 -7.14
CA ILE A 46 -11.67 10.02 -6.31
C ILE A 46 -12.50 9.90 -5.03
N PRO A 47 -11.87 9.83 -3.85
CA PRO A 47 -12.60 9.61 -2.61
C PRO A 47 -13.55 10.80 -2.32
N PRO A 48 -14.72 10.53 -1.72
CA PRO A 48 -15.64 11.58 -1.30
C PRO A 48 -14.98 12.49 -0.26
N SER A 49 -15.32 13.77 -0.30
CA SER A 49 -14.83 14.76 0.69
C SER A 49 -15.91 15.18 1.68
N ASP A 50 -17.18 14.88 1.39
CA ASP A 50 -18.32 15.13 2.26
C ASP A 50 -19.18 13.88 2.46
N ILE A 51 -19.80 13.77 3.64
CA ILE A 51 -20.71 12.66 3.96
C ILE A 51 -21.95 12.66 3.06
N ALA A 52 -22.37 13.82 2.56
CA ALA A 52 -23.47 13.97 1.62
C ALA A 52 -23.24 13.19 0.31
N GLU A 53 -21.98 12.97 -0.07
CA GLU A 53 -21.63 12.14 -1.23
C GLU A 53 -21.80 10.64 -0.94
N LEU A 54 -21.87 10.25 0.33
CA LEU A 54 -22.10 8.88 0.78
C LEU A 54 -23.51 8.65 1.30
N THR A 55 -24.38 9.66 1.35
CA THR A 55 -25.79 9.46 1.68
C THR A 55 -26.64 9.31 0.43
N TRP A 56 -27.74 8.60 0.58
CA TRP A 56 -28.74 8.51 -0.48
C TRP A 56 -29.45 9.85 -0.66
N SER A 57 -29.61 10.29 -1.91
CA SER A 57 -30.38 11.47 -2.26
C SER A 57 -31.22 11.20 -3.53
N PRO A 58 -32.41 11.82 -3.67
CA PRO A 58 -33.27 11.64 -4.84
C PRO A 58 -32.71 12.32 -6.09
N GLY A 59 -32.92 11.72 -7.26
CA GLY A 59 -32.48 12.25 -8.55
C GLY A 59 -30.97 12.14 -8.83
N ARG A 60 -30.22 11.45 -7.97
CA ARG A 60 -28.78 11.21 -8.09
C ARG A 60 -28.51 9.97 -8.94
N GLU A 61 -27.46 10.04 -9.75
CA GLU A 61 -26.96 8.90 -10.52
C GLU A 61 -25.97 8.10 -9.67
N PHE A 62 -26.16 6.79 -9.65
CA PHE A 62 -25.30 5.83 -8.98
C PHE A 62 -24.73 4.85 -9.99
N GLU A 63 -23.43 4.59 -9.88
CA GLU A 63 -22.73 3.56 -10.66
C GLU A 63 -22.62 2.25 -9.87
N GLU A 64 -22.56 1.13 -10.56
CA GLU A 64 -22.34 -0.19 -9.99
C GLU A 64 -21.10 -0.17 -9.07
N GLY A 65 -21.29 -0.64 -7.84
CA GLY A 65 -20.21 -0.71 -6.86
C GLY A 65 -20.02 0.55 -6.00
N GLN A 66 -20.75 1.65 -6.26
CA GLN A 66 -20.75 2.80 -5.35
C GLN A 66 -21.38 2.45 -4.01
N VAL A 67 -20.75 2.92 -2.93
CA VAL A 67 -21.16 2.63 -1.56
C VAL A 67 -21.86 3.86 -0.97
N ILE A 68 -22.97 3.62 -0.28
CA ILE A 68 -23.65 4.61 0.56
C ILE A 68 -23.72 4.13 2.00
N ILE A 69 -23.84 5.08 2.92
CA ILE A 69 -24.13 4.87 4.33
C ILE A 69 -25.61 5.15 4.56
N LYS A 70 -26.34 4.16 5.04
CA LYS A 70 -27.74 4.30 5.44
C LYS A 70 -28.02 3.46 6.68
N ASP A 71 -28.67 4.06 7.67
CA ASP A 71 -29.04 3.41 8.93
C ASP A 71 -27.83 2.70 9.59
N GLU A 72 -26.70 3.39 9.66
CA GLU A 72 -25.41 2.88 10.18
C GLU A 72 -24.86 1.65 9.45
N THR A 73 -25.37 1.35 8.25
CA THR A 73 -24.90 0.25 7.42
C THR A 73 -24.36 0.71 6.08
N LEU A 74 -23.38 -0.01 5.57
CA LEU A 74 -22.84 0.19 4.22
C LEU A 74 -23.68 -0.61 3.22
N LEU A 75 -24.22 0.08 2.23
CA LEU A 75 -24.92 -0.49 1.09
C LEU A 75 -24.13 -0.21 -0.17
N VAL A 76 -24.11 -1.17 -1.10
CA VAL A 76 -23.42 -1.03 -2.38
C VAL A 76 -24.41 -1.20 -3.53
N ALA A 77 -24.32 -0.31 -4.51
CA ALA A 77 -25.13 -0.34 -5.72
C ALA A 77 -24.84 -1.63 -6.52
N VAL A 78 -25.91 -2.29 -6.98
CA VAL A 78 -25.83 -3.55 -7.73
C VAL A 78 -25.74 -3.32 -9.24
N ASP A 79 -26.26 -2.19 -9.71
CA ASP A 79 -26.36 -1.79 -11.11
C ASP A 79 -26.24 -0.27 -11.24
N ASP A 80 -26.11 0.22 -12.47
CA ASP A 80 -26.12 1.66 -12.78
C ASP A 80 -27.57 2.16 -12.82
N PHE A 81 -27.93 3.13 -11.97
CA PHE A 81 -29.30 3.64 -11.92
C PHE A 81 -29.38 5.10 -11.43
N LYS A 82 -30.53 5.73 -11.71
CA LYS A 82 -30.88 7.04 -11.19
C LYS A 82 -31.91 6.89 -10.07
N SER A 83 -31.63 7.46 -8.91
CA SER A 83 -32.53 7.37 -7.76
C SER A 83 -33.85 8.10 -8.02
N GLY A 84 -34.95 7.44 -7.66
CA GLY A 84 -36.29 8.04 -7.68
C GLY A 84 -36.54 8.99 -6.51
N SER A 85 -37.81 9.31 -6.27
CA SER A 85 -38.25 10.13 -5.14
C SER A 85 -38.15 9.43 -3.78
N SER A 86 -38.11 8.09 -3.78
CA SER A 86 -38.01 7.26 -2.58
C SER A 86 -36.89 6.24 -2.72
N PHE A 87 -36.37 5.80 -1.58
CA PHE A 87 -35.36 4.75 -1.54
C PHE A 87 -35.95 3.41 -2.01
N ASP A 88 -35.38 2.84 -3.07
CA ASP A 88 -35.70 1.51 -3.56
C ASP A 88 -34.59 0.55 -3.15
N ALA A 89 -34.92 -0.46 -2.34
CA ALA A 89 -33.96 -1.46 -1.85
C ALA A 89 -33.48 -2.44 -2.94
N GLY A 90 -34.19 -2.56 -4.07
CA GLY A 90 -33.86 -3.50 -5.14
C GLY A 90 -32.49 -3.26 -5.79
N HIS A 91 -32.04 -2.02 -5.80
CA HIS A 91 -30.74 -1.62 -6.38
C HIS A 91 -29.56 -1.74 -5.41
N TRP A 92 -29.79 -2.20 -4.16
CA TRP A 92 -28.78 -2.20 -3.12
C TRP A 92 -28.57 -3.58 -2.53
N ARG A 93 -27.31 -3.91 -2.27
CA ARG A 93 -26.93 -5.07 -1.45
C ARG A 93 -26.11 -4.60 -0.25
N LYS A 94 -26.19 -5.34 0.86
CA LYS A 94 -25.35 -5.06 2.03
C LYS A 94 -23.88 -5.27 1.67
N TYR A 95 -23.04 -4.29 2.01
CA TYR A 95 -21.60 -4.42 1.86
C TYR A 95 -21.06 -5.24 3.05
N THR A 96 -20.61 -6.46 2.78
CA THR A 96 -20.22 -7.43 3.83
C THR A 96 -18.71 -7.51 4.08
N LYS A 97 -17.91 -6.74 3.34
CA LYS A 97 -16.46 -6.74 3.53
C LYS A 97 -16.03 -5.92 4.75
N HIS A 98 -16.85 -4.93 5.14
CA HIS A 98 -16.59 -4.02 6.24
C HIS A 98 -17.90 -3.60 6.91
N ASP A 99 -17.86 -3.48 8.23
CA ASP A 99 -19.05 -3.26 9.06
C ASP A 99 -19.09 -1.86 9.68
N TYR A 100 -18.04 -1.06 9.45
CA TYR A 100 -17.86 0.27 10.02
C TYR A 100 -18.40 1.34 9.05
N ALA A 101 -19.48 2.01 9.45
CA ALA A 101 -20.18 3.00 8.62
C ALA A 101 -19.85 4.47 8.99
N ILE A 102 -18.79 4.72 9.76
CA ILE A 102 -18.41 6.09 10.13
C ILE A 102 -17.46 6.65 9.08
N PHE A 103 -17.90 7.70 8.41
CA PHE A 103 -17.09 8.40 7.42
C PHE A 103 -16.26 9.51 8.06
N ASN A 104 -14.98 9.58 7.68
CA ASN A 104 -14.09 10.68 8.05
C ASN A 104 -13.23 11.06 6.84
N PRO A 105 -13.45 12.25 6.22
CA PRO A 105 -12.72 12.67 5.03
C PRO A 105 -11.20 12.64 5.21
N LYS A 106 -10.69 13.02 6.39
CA LYS A 106 -9.24 13.07 6.65
C LYS A 106 -8.63 11.68 6.59
N HIS A 107 -9.23 10.70 7.28
CA HIS A 107 -8.74 9.32 7.27
C HIS A 107 -8.82 8.71 5.87
N THR A 108 -9.94 8.93 5.16
CA THR A 108 -10.13 8.48 3.78
C THR A 108 -9.05 9.03 2.85
N TRP A 109 -8.77 10.34 2.88
CA TRP A 109 -7.75 10.95 2.04
C TRP A 109 -6.33 10.54 2.42
N ILE A 110 -6.01 10.39 3.71
CA ILE A 110 -4.69 9.91 4.16
C ILE A 110 -4.41 8.51 3.58
N GLU A 111 -5.40 7.60 3.62
CA GLU A 111 -5.24 6.28 3.03
C GLU A 111 -5.12 6.32 1.51
N TYR A 112 -5.98 7.11 0.85
CA TYR A 112 -5.99 7.23 -0.60
C TYR A 112 -4.68 7.82 -1.17
N ILE A 113 -4.09 8.83 -0.52
CA ILE A 113 -2.80 9.40 -0.91
C ILE A 113 -1.70 8.36 -0.85
N ASN A 114 -1.69 7.50 0.17
CA ASN A 114 -0.73 6.40 0.26
C ASN A 114 -0.92 5.38 -0.89
N ARG A 115 -2.16 5.06 -1.27
CA ARG A 115 -2.46 4.20 -2.42
C ARG A 115 -1.96 4.81 -3.73
N LEU A 116 -2.17 6.11 -3.93
CA LEU A 116 -1.70 6.85 -5.10
C LEU A 116 -0.17 6.88 -5.18
N ALA A 117 0.50 7.12 -4.04
CA ALA A 117 1.96 7.06 -3.96
C ALA A 117 2.49 5.65 -4.33
N GLY A 118 1.80 4.59 -3.90
CA GLY A 118 2.09 3.21 -4.30
C GLY A 118 1.98 2.99 -5.81
N ALA A 119 0.92 3.48 -6.44
CA ALA A 119 0.75 3.42 -7.90
C ALA A 119 1.87 4.18 -8.64
N LEU A 120 2.24 5.37 -8.16
CA LEU A 120 3.33 6.17 -8.71
C LEU A 120 4.69 5.44 -8.59
N ALA A 121 4.96 4.82 -7.44
CA ALA A 121 6.16 4.01 -7.24
C ALA A 121 6.19 2.80 -8.20
N GLY A 122 5.06 2.15 -8.43
CA GLY A 122 4.89 1.08 -9.43
C GLY A 122 5.23 1.55 -10.85
N LEU A 123 4.69 2.70 -11.27
CA LEU A 123 5.00 3.28 -12.58
C LEU A 123 6.49 3.62 -12.73
N ALA A 124 7.10 4.24 -11.70
CA ALA A 124 8.53 4.52 -11.70
C ALA A 124 9.36 3.23 -11.81
N MET A 125 8.91 2.14 -11.18
CA MET A 125 9.56 0.83 -11.26
C MET A 125 9.46 0.21 -12.66
N LEU A 126 8.32 0.36 -13.34
CA LEU A 126 8.15 -0.06 -14.74
C LEU A 126 9.09 0.69 -15.67
N VAL A 127 9.23 2.02 -15.51
CA VAL A 127 10.18 2.82 -16.29
C VAL A 127 11.62 2.33 -16.04
N MET A 128 11.98 2.09 -14.78
CA MET A 128 13.29 1.56 -14.42
C MET A 128 13.54 0.18 -15.07
N ALA A 129 12.55 -0.72 -15.03
CA ALA A 129 12.63 -2.02 -15.67
C ALA A 129 12.71 -1.96 -17.20
N ALA A 130 12.01 -1.03 -17.85
CA ALA A 130 12.15 -0.80 -19.29
C ALA A 130 13.57 -0.33 -19.66
N LEU A 131 14.13 0.61 -18.89
CA LEU A 131 15.51 1.06 -19.09
C LEU A 131 16.55 -0.04 -18.85
N SER A 132 16.21 -1.08 -18.07
CA SER A 132 17.09 -2.20 -17.76
C SER A 132 17.42 -3.07 -18.99
N PHE A 133 16.60 -3.06 -20.05
CA PHE A 133 16.87 -3.83 -21.28
C PHE A 133 18.18 -3.40 -21.97
N GLY A 134 18.63 -2.17 -21.76
CA GLY A 134 19.94 -1.71 -22.24
C GLY A 134 21.13 -2.49 -21.66
N PHE A 135 20.92 -3.29 -20.61
CA PHE A 135 21.92 -4.16 -20.00
C PHE A 135 21.86 -5.62 -20.48
N TRP A 136 20.89 -6.02 -21.32
CA TRP A 136 20.67 -7.42 -21.69
C TRP A 136 21.90 -8.13 -22.28
N ARG A 137 22.72 -7.42 -23.06
CA ARG A 137 23.96 -7.98 -23.62
C ARG A 137 25.16 -7.93 -22.68
N LYS A 138 25.12 -7.08 -21.65
CA LYS A 138 26.25 -6.82 -20.72
C LYS A 138 26.12 -7.59 -19.42
N ASP A 139 24.95 -7.51 -18.79
CA ASP A 139 24.59 -8.25 -17.58
C ASP A 139 23.07 -8.42 -17.53
N LYS A 140 22.60 -9.58 -17.99
CA LYS A 140 21.17 -9.95 -18.01
C LYS A 140 20.54 -9.95 -16.62
N THR A 141 21.36 -10.13 -15.58
CA THR A 141 20.87 -10.20 -14.20
C THR A 141 20.23 -8.89 -13.78
N ILE A 142 20.75 -7.75 -14.24
CA ILE A 142 20.15 -6.44 -13.97
C ILE A 142 18.71 -6.41 -14.51
N THR A 143 18.52 -6.85 -15.75
CA THR A 143 17.18 -6.89 -16.36
C THR A 143 16.25 -7.86 -15.63
N LEU A 144 16.71 -9.07 -15.32
CA LEU A 144 15.91 -10.06 -14.62
C LEU A 144 15.48 -9.57 -13.22
N LEU A 145 16.40 -8.97 -12.46
CA LEU A 145 16.11 -8.44 -11.14
C LEU A 145 15.20 -7.20 -11.19
N SER A 146 15.34 -6.34 -12.20
CA SER A 146 14.41 -5.22 -12.39
C SER A 146 12.98 -5.69 -12.69
N TRP A 147 12.80 -6.73 -13.49
CA TRP A 147 11.47 -7.31 -13.74
C TRP A 147 10.94 -8.11 -12.56
N LEU A 148 11.81 -8.78 -11.79
CA LEU A 148 11.44 -9.34 -10.49
C LEU A 148 10.93 -8.24 -9.54
N ALA A 149 11.57 -7.07 -9.51
CA ALA A 149 11.10 -5.94 -8.71
C ALA A 149 9.69 -5.49 -9.14
N VAL A 150 9.42 -5.40 -10.45
CA VAL A 150 8.07 -5.10 -10.98
C VAL A 150 7.04 -6.13 -10.51
N PHE A 151 7.36 -7.42 -10.59
CA PHE A 151 6.49 -8.46 -10.06
C PHE A 151 6.25 -8.29 -8.56
N LEU A 152 7.31 -8.05 -7.78
CA LEU A 152 7.22 -7.90 -6.33
C LEU A 152 6.40 -6.68 -5.91
N ILE A 153 6.50 -5.54 -6.61
CA ILE A 153 5.66 -4.37 -6.29
C ILE A 153 4.19 -4.58 -6.67
N GLY A 154 3.92 -5.36 -7.74
CA GLY A 154 2.56 -5.79 -8.06
C GLY A 154 1.98 -6.73 -6.99
N PHE A 155 2.77 -7.72 -6.57
CA PHE A 155 2.44 -8.59 -5.44
C PHE A 155 2.25 -7.81 -4.13
N GLN A 156 3.06 -6.78 -3.90
CA GLN A 156 2.93 -5.88 -2.77
C GLN A 156 1.61 -5.10 -2.79
N GLY A 157 1.19 -4.60 -3.96
CA GLY A 157 -0.12 -3.98 -4.15
C GLY A 157 -1.28 -4.92 -3.82
N TRP A 158 -1.18 -6.18 -4.28
CA TRP A 158 -2.15 -7.23 -3.92
C TRP A 158 -2.17 -7.53 -2.41
N LEU A 159 -1.01 -7.64 -1.77
CA LEU A 159 -0.92 -7.78 -0.31
C LEU A 159 -1.56 -6.58 0.41
N GLY A 160 -1.38 -5.37 -0.11
CA GLY A 160 -2.03 -4.16 0.41
C GLY A 160 -3.55 -4.25 0.37
N ALA A 161 -4.12 -4.71 -0.75
CA ALA A 161 -5.56 -4.96 -0.85
C ALA A 161 -6.02 -6.04 0.16
N LYS A 162 -5.22 -7.09 0.38
CA LYS A 162 -5.52 -8.12 1.39
C LYS A 162 -5.46 -7.58 2.82
N VAL A 163 -4.62 -6.59 3.12
CA VAL A 163 -4.58 -5.90 4.42
C VAL A 163 -5.92 -5.19 4.66
N VAL A 164 -6.39 -4.40 3.69
CA VAL A 164 -7.69 -3.70 3.75
C VAL A 164 -8.83 -4.69 3.97
N TYR A 165 -8.98 -5.68 3.08
CA TYR A 165 -10.05 -6.69 3.15
C TYR A 165 -10.00 -7.64 4.35
N SER A 166 -8.96 -7.52 5.18
CA SER A 166 -8.80 -8.34 6.38
C SER A 166 -9.00 -7.55 7.66
N VAL A 167 -9.50 -6.32 7.55
CA VAL A 167 -9.71 -5.43 8.70
C VAL A 167 -8.40 -5.27 9.49
N LEU A 168 -7.33 -4.94 8.76
CA LEU A 168 -6.00 -4.70 9.32
C LEU A 168 -5.42 -5.91 10.07
N ASN A 169 -5.61 -7.13 9.55
CA ASN A 169 -5.04 -8.32 10.16
C ASN A 169 -3.50 -8.19 10.33
N PRO A 170 -2.98 -8.30 11.56
CA PRO A 170 -1.57 -8.00 11.88
C PRO A 170 -0.57 -8.84 11.09
N VAL A 171 -0.85 -10.13 10.87
CA VAL A 171 0.03 -11.01 10.09
C VAL A 171 0.16 -10.53 8.65
N LYS A 172 -0.95 -10.08 8.03
CA LYS A 172 -0.93 -9.57 6.66
C LYS A 172 -0.19 -8.24 6.56
N ILE A 173 -0.32 -7.37 7.58
CA ILE A 173 0.46 -6.12 7.67
C ILE A 173 1.95 -6.42 7.76
N THR A 174 2.35 -7.36 8.63
CA THR A 174 3.75 -7.76 8.80
C THR A 174 4.32 -8.35 7.52
N MET A 175 3.58 -9.26 6.85
CA MET A 175 3.97 -9.80 5.55
C MET A 175 4.15 -8.70 4.50
N HIS A 176 3.20 -7.76 4.41
CA HIS A 176 3.29 -6.61 3.51
C HIS A 176 4.56 -5.79 3.78
N MET A 177 4.84 -5.42 5.03
CA MET A 177 6.03 -4.64 5.38
C MET A 177 7.34 -5.38 5.06
N VAL A 178 7.45 -6.68 5.38
CA VAL A 178 8.66 -7.48 5.11
C VAL A 178 8.96 -7.55 3.61
N VAL A 179 7.93 -7.76 2.78
CA VAL A 179 8.09 -7.76 1.32
C VAL A 179 8.53 -6.38 0.81
N ALA A 180 7.98 -5.28 1.35
CA ALA A 180 8.45 -3.93 1.00
C ALA A 180 9.93 -3.69 1.32
N LEU A 181 10.40 -4.13 2.49
CA LEU A 181 11.82 -4.06 2.85
C LEU A 181 12.69 -4.92 1.93
N GLY A 182 12.19 -6.08 1.50
CA GLY A 182 12.82 -6.92 0.48
C GLY A 182 12.97 -6.20 -0.87
N ILE A 183 11.93 -5.47 -1.30
CA ILE A 183 11.99 -4.63 -2.53
C ILE A 183 13.06 -3.54 -2.39
N VAL A 184 13.15 -2.87 -1.23
CA VAL A 184 14.20 -1.87 -0.96
C VAL A 184 15.59 -2.50 -1.05
N ALA A 185 15.80 -3.65 -0.42
CA ALA A 185 17.07 -4.38 -0.49
C ALA A 185 17.44 -4.78 -1.94
N LEU A 186 16.45 -5.25 -2.71
CA LEU A 186 16.62 -5.59 -4.13
C LEU A 186 17.01 -4.36 -4.96
N LEU A 187 16.35 -3.21 -4.77
CA LEU A 187 16.69 -1.97 -5.47
C LEU A 187 18.11 -1.50 -5.13
N LEU A 188 18.50 -1.54 -3.86
CA LEU A 188 19.87 -1.21 -3.42
C LEU A 188 20.90 -2.14 -4.05
N TYR A 189 20.60 -3.44 -4.13
CA TYR A 189 21.45 -4.43 -4.79
C TYR A 189 21.60 -4.13 -6.29
N ILE A 190 20.50 -3.86 -7.00
CA ILE A 190 20.52 -3.49 -8.43
C ILE A 190 21.37 -2.23 -8.64
N ILE A 191 21.18 -1.19 -7.82
CA ILE A 191 21.95 0.07 -7.90
C ILE A 191 23.45 -0.20 -7.68
N ARG A 192 23.80 -1.01 -6.67
CA ARG A 192 25.19 -1.41 -6.38
C ARG A 192 25.79 -2.15 -7.58
N ARG A 193 25.08 -3.14 -8.12
CA ARG A 193 25.54 -3.95 -9.25
C ARG A 193 25.80 -3.12 -10.51
N VAL A 194 24.93 -2.15 -10.79
CA VAL A 194 25.11 -1.24 -11.93
C VAL A 194 26.24 -0.26 -11.70
N ARG A 195 26.39 0.29 -10.48
CA ARG A 195 27.53 1.15 -10.13
C ARG A 195 28.87 0.42 -10.34
N GLY A 196 28.89 -0.89 -10.11
CA GLY A 196 30.10 -1.71 -10.07
C GLY A 196 30.58 -1.85 -8.63
N ALA A 197 31.56 -2.73 -8.39
CA ALA A 197 32.24 -2.77 -7.12
C ALA A 197 32.78 -1.36 -6.81
N ALA A 198 32.52 -0.85 -5.60
CA ALA A 198 33.42 0.15 -5.05
C ALA A 198 34.82 -0.48 -4.98
N GLU A 199 35.87 0.33 -4.81
CA GLU A 199 37.23 -0.17 -4.57
C GLU A 199 37.24 -1.34 -3.57
N ASN A 200 38.30 -2.16 -3.57
CA ASN A 200 38.43 -3.30 -2.65
C ASN A 200 38.45 -2.82 -1.19
N VAL A 201 37.28 -2.50 -0.64
CA VAL A 201 37.08 -2.14 0.76
C VAL A 201 37.15 -3.45 1.52
N ILE A 202 38.25 -3.63 2.25
CA ILE A 202 38.39 -4.73 3.19
C ILE A 202 37.46 -4.42 4.36
N PHE A 203 36.39 -5.18 4.47
CA PHE A 203 35.47 -5.05 5.61
C PHE A 203 36.09 -5.72 6.84
N ASP A 204 36.12 -5.00 7.96
CA ASP A 204 36.51 -5.58 9.23
C ASP A 204 35.51 -6.68 9.64
N GLY A 205 36.02 -7.82 10.12
CA GLY A 205 35.19 -8.98 10.48
C GLY A 205 34.26 -8.71 11.65
N LYS A 206 34.71 -7.94 12.65
CA LYS A 206 33.87 -7.53 13.77
C LYS A 206 32.79 -6.58 13.31
N PHE A 207 33.12 -5.62 12.45
CA PHE A 207 32.14 -4.70 11.86
C PHE A 207 31.06 -5.44 11.07
N THR A 208 31.44 -6.42 10.24
CA THR A 208 30.50 -7.23 9.46
C THR A 208 29.58 -8.06 10.36
N THR A 209 30.14 -8.63 11.43
CA THR A 209 29.37 -9.39 12.43
C THR A 209 28.38 -8.48 13.15
N LEU A 210 28.84 -7.31 13.62
CA LEU A 210 28.00 -6.34 14.33
C LEU A 210 26.85 -5.83 13.46
N ILE A 211 27.09 -5.50 12.19
CA ILE A 211 26.03 -5.10 11.26
C ILE A 211 25.03 -6.23 11.04
N SER A 212 25.51 -7.47 10.87
CA SER A 212 24.63 -8.62 10.64
C SER A 212 23.73 -8.88 11.85
N VAL A 213 24.29 -8.81 13.06
CA VAL A 213 23.54 -8.92 14.31
C VAL A 213 22.55 -7.76 14.46
N ALA A 214 22.98 -6.52 14.21
CA ALA A 214 22.11 -5.35 14.29
C ALA A 214 20.93 -5.44 13.31
N LEU A 215 21.17 -5.93 12.08
CA LEU A 215 20.12 -6.12 11.08
C LEU A 215 19.14 -7.24 11.50
N ALA A 216 19.64 -8.35 12.05
CA ALA A 216 18.81 -9.42 12.59
C ALA A 216 17.94 -8.94 13.78
N LEU A 217 18.54 -8.23 14.74
CA LEU A 217 17.83 -7.64 15.87
C LEU A 217 16.79 -6.62 15.41
N SER A 218 17.09 -5.81 14.39
CA SER A 218 16.13 -4.85 13.82
C SER A 218 14.92 -5.55 13.21
N LEU A 219 15.12 -6.66 12.48
CA LEU A 219 14.01 -7.45 11.94
C LEU A 219 13.16 -8.08 13.05
N ILE A 220 13.79 -8.61 14.10
CA ILE A 220 13.09 -9.13 15.28
C ILE A 220 12.28 -8.02 15.95
N GLN A 221 12.88 -6.84 16.16
CA GLN A 221 12.20 -5.69 16.75
C GLN A 221 10.99 -5.25 15.91
N ILE A 222 11.12 -5.23 14.59
CA ILE A 222 10.02 -4.90 13.68
C ILE A 222 8.86 -5.88 13.86
N VAL A 223 9.13 -7.18 13.92
CA VAL A 223 8.10 -8.21 14.14
C VAL A 223 7.46 -8.06 15.52
N LEU A 224 8.24 -7.96 16.59
CA LEU A 224 7.73 -7.76 17.95
C LEU A 224 6.91 -6.47 18.07
N GLY A 225 7.34 -5.39 17.42
CA GLY A 225 6.61 -4.11 17.39
C GLY A 225 5.21 -4.25 16.78
N THR A 226 5.03 -5.10 15.76
CA THR A 226 3.68 -5.36 15.21
C THR A 226 2.76 -6.08 16.20
N GLN A 227 3.31 -6.98 17.03
CA GLN A 227 2.55 -7.68 18.06
C GLN A 227 2.17 -6.75 19.22
N VAL A 228 3.10 -5.92 19.68
CA VAL A 228 2.81 -4.89 20.71
C VAL A 228 1.71 -3.96 20.22
N ARG A 229 1.78 -3.52 18.96
CA ARG A 229 0.74 -2.65 18.40
C ARG A 229 -0.62 -3.34 18.30
N GLN A 230 -0.65 -4.61 17.88
CA GLN A 230 -1.88 -5.41 17.87
C GLN A 230 -2.47 -5.50 19.29
N PHE A 231 -1.65 -5.81 20.29
CA PHE A 231 -2.09 -5.90 21.67
C PHE A 231 -2.71 -4.58 22.14
N VAL A 232 -2.06 -3.44 21.86
CA VAL A 232 -2.62 -2.11 22.18
C VAL A 232 -3.97 -1.88 21.48
N ASP A 233 -4.08 -2.20 20.19
CA ASP A 233 -5.35 -2.05 19.45
C ASP A 233 -6.47 -2.93 20.03
N GLU A 234 -6.15 -4.14 20.54
CA GLU A 234 -7.11 -5.02 21.21
C GLU A 234 -7.52 -4.48 22.59
N GLN A 235 -6.58 -3.92 23.37
CA GLN A 235 -6.90 -3.33 24.67
C GLN A 235 -7.80 -2.10 24.54
N VAL A 236 -7.55 -1.22 23.55
CA VAL A 236 -8.41 -0.05 23.29
C VAL A 236 -9.85 -0.48 22.97
N LYS A 237 -10.05 -1.58 22.23
CA LYS A 237 -11.40 -2.11 21.94
C LYS A 237 -12.13 -2.63 23.18
N VAL A 238 -11.40 -3.15 24.16
CA VAL A 238 -11.97 -3.73 25.39
C VAL A 238 -12.28 -2.66 26.43
N LEU A 239 -11.38 -1.71 26.60
CA LEU A 239 -11.45 -0.71 27.67
C LEU A 239 -12.21 0.56 27.28
N GLY A 240 -12.45 0.77 25.98
CA GLY A 240 -12.90 2.06 25.46
C GLY A 240 -11.78 3.10 25.48
N ASP A 241 -11.95 4.18 24.72
CA ASP A 241 -11.04 5.34 24.76
C ASP A 241 -11.14 6.10 26.10
#